data_AF-A0A7S2K553-F1
#
_entry.id   AF-A0A7S2K553-F1
#
_cell.length_a   1.000
_cell.length_b   1.000
_cell.length_c   1.000
_cell.angle_alpha   90.00
_cell.angle_beta   90.00
_cell.angle_gamma   90.00
#
_symmetry.space_group_name_H-M   'P 1'
#
loop_
_entity.id
_entity.type
_entity.pdbx_description
1 polymer ?
#
loop_
_entity_poly.entity_id
_entity_poly.type
_entity_poly.pdbx_seq_one_letter_code
_entity_poly.pdbx_strand_id
1 'polypeptide(L)'
;NSMPSAISQSSQQRSRQKLKNALPAAAREMKSEIFSQSDDCPCIDRYDFGASCGQWALEYNDECQNNSSCDECIPSWCYNYWCFVDHENCKRPFISAPDVNLTSQVFTDVGADNAGIDLEGVFVSYETCGNTKGFEPFLVEKRAANYTLRYGIPNNSSDGYTLWTSEDGTEIGGSAYDFFDQVFVSDNSTFQIHTVFKEISEKSLTKYTSTYTACIHDVAIGELDICVGTFWTTEKRLVLSRFSNGIYSDEFYLVVRMQPDKVLWEYLILPFEPFTYDAWLYISVVTIYMAWAIRLI
;
A
#
# COMPACT_ATOMS: atom_id res chain seq x y z
N ASN A 1 -46.84 -21.92 -28.27
CA ASN A 1 -46.29 -21.26 -29.48
C ASN A 1 -45.31 -20.17 -29.10
N SER A 2 -44.03 -20.52 -28.95
CA SER A 2 -42.87 -19.64 -29.21
C SER A 2 -41.57 -20.33 -28.75
N MET A 3 -40.91 -21.04 -29.67
CA MET A 3 -39.44 -21.10 -29.70
C MET A 3 -38.94 -19.73 -30.21
N PRO A 4 -37.84 -19.17 -29.70
CA PRO A 4 -36.49 -19.55 -30.18
C PRO A 4 -35.33 -19.36 -29.18
N SER A 5 -34.22 -20.11 -29.36
CA SER A 5 -32.84 -19.55 -29.49
C SER A 5 -31.76 -20.66 -29.35
N ALA A 6 -31.50 -21.39 -30.44
CA ALA A 6 -30.43 -22.39 -30.50
C ALA A 6 -29.16 -21.89 -31.22
N ILE A 7 -29.08 -20.61 -31.59
CA ILE A 7 -28.03 -20.11 -32.50
C ILE A 7 -26.84 -19.46 -31.76
N SER A 8 -27.00 -19.06 -30.49
CA SER A 8 -25.95 -18.34 -29.73
C SER A 8 -24.82 -19.22 -29.17
N GLN A 9 -25.06 -20.51 -28.90
CA GLN A 9 -24.07 -21.36 -28.23
C GLN A 9 -22.91 -21.82 -29.14
N SER A 10 -23.11 -21.81 -30.46
CA SER A 10 -22.11 -22.33 -31.41
C SER A 10 -20.90 -21.40 -31.61
N SER A 11 -21.08 -20.08 -31.46
CA SER A 11 -19.98 -19.12 -31.63
C SER A 11 -19.04 -19.10 -30.42
N GLN A 12 -19.59 -19.17 -29.20
CA GLN A 12 -18.80 -19.26 -27.97
C GLN A 12 -17.99 -20.56 -27.88
N GLN A 13 -18.55 -21.69 -28.34
CA GLN A 13 -17.81 -22.96 -28.37
C GLN A 13 -16.65 -22.92 -29.37
N ARG A 14 -16.81 -22.28 -30.54
CA ARG A 14 -15.71 -22.12 -31.51
C ARG A 14 -14.59 -21.22 -30.98
N SER A 15 -14.91 -20.15 -30.26
CA SER A 15 -13.90 -19.26 -29.65
C SER A 15 -13.11 -19.97 -28.55
N ARG A 16 -13.79 -20.76 -27.70
CA ARG A 16 -13.11 -21.60 -26.68
C ARG A 16 -12.20 -22.65 -27.30
N GLN A 17 -12.63 -23.27 -28.41
CA GLN A 17 -11.81 -24.28 -29.10
C GLN A 17 -10.57 -23.66 -29.77
N LYS A 18 -10.68 -22.45 -30.33
CA LYS A 18 -9.53 -21.72 -30.88
C LYS A 18 -8.52 -21.35 -29.78
N LEU A 19 -8.99 -20.92 -28.60
CA LEU A 19 -8.12 -20.60 -27.47
C LEU A 19 -7.39 -21.85 -26.92
N LYS A 20 -8.10 -22.99 -26.82
CA LYS A 20 -7.52 -24.29 -26.41
C LYS A 20 -6.40 -24.78 -27.33
N ASN A 21 -6.45 -24.44 -28.62
CA ASN A 21 -5.44 -24.86 -29.58
C ASN A 21 -4.24 -23.90 -29.66
N ALA A 22 -4.40 -22.64 -29.25
CA ALA A 22 -3.34 -21.62 -29.30
C ALA A 22 -2.39 -21.68 -28.09
N LEU A 23 -2.91 -22.01 -26.90
CA LEU A 23 -2.14 -22.04 -25.66
C LEU A 23 -0.98 -23.05 -25.64
N PRO A 24 -1.16 -24.31 -26.11
CA PRO A 24 -0.09 -25.32 -26.09
C PRO A 24 1.04 -25.03 -27.07
N ALA A 25 0.74 -24.32 -28.16
CA ALA A 25 1.73 -23.93 -29.17
C ALA A 25 2.64 -22.81 -28.62
N ALA A 26 2.05 -21.78 -28.01
CA ALA A 26 2.80 -20.70 -27.37
C ALA A 26 3.68 -21.21 -26.21
N ALA A 27 3.19 -22.14 -25.40
CA ALA A 27 3.96 -22.75 -24.31
C ALA A 27 5.15 -23.60 -24.82
N ARG A 28 5.02 -24.25 -25.98
CA ARG A 28 6.11 -25.04 -26.59
C ARG A 28 7.17 -24.17 -27.26
N GLU A 29 6.79 -23.06 -27.90
CA GLU A 29 7.76 -22.10 -28.47
C GLU A 29 8.59 -21.43 -27.36
N MET A 30 7.95 -21.01 -26.26
CA MET A 30 8.64 -20.44 -25.08
C MET A 30 9.68 -21.39 -24.46
N LYS A 31 9.37 -22.70 -24.37
CA LYS A 31 10.30 -23.69 -23.81
C LYS A 31 11.61 -23.80 -24.61
N SER A 32 11.64 -23.41 -25.89
CA SER A 32 12.83 -23.53 -26.74
C SER A 32 13.77 -22.32 -26.69
N GLU A 33 13.26 -21.12 -26.39
CA GLU A 33 14.08 -19.89 -26.31
C GLU A 33 14.77 -19.73 -24.94
N ILE A 34 14.16 -20.24 -23.87
CA ILE A 34 14.61 -20.06 -22.48
C ILE A 34 15.94 -20.79 -22.17
N PHE A 35 16.28 -21.88 -22.88
CA PHE A 35 17.45 -22.72 -22.55
C PHE A 35 18.81 -22.24 -23.09
N SER A 36 18.96 -20.99 -23.58
CA SER A 36 20.22 -20.53 -24.20
C SER A 36 21.00 -19.41 -23.50
N GLN A 37 20.57 -18.89 -22.34
CA GLN A 37 21.19 -17.68 -21.77
C GLN A 37 21.63 -17.80 -20.29
N SER A 38 22.86 -18.28 -20.13
CA SER A 38 23.95 -17.92 -19.19
C SER A 38 23.65 -17.30 -17.82
N ASP A 39 24.20 -17.97 -16.80
CA ASP A 39 24.36 -17.59 -15.40
C ASP A 39 25.30 -16.39 -15.15
N ASP A 40 24.78 -15.27 -14.65
CA ASP A 40 25.34 -14.43 -13.55
C ASP A 40 24.67 -13.03 -13.55
N CYS A 41 23.77 -12.77 -12.59
CA CYS A 41 23.15 -11.44 -12.41
C CYS A 41 23.16 -11.02 -10.93
N PRO A 42 23.81 -9.89 -10.56
CA PRO A 42 23.99 -9.45 -9.17
C PRO A 42 22.87 -8.53 -8.63
N CYS A 43 21.79 -8.26 -9.39
CA CYS A 43 20.91 -7.12 -9.13
C CYS A 43 19.66 -7.39 -8.26
N ILE A 44 19.50 -8.57 -7.65
CA ILE A 44 18.35 -8.84 -6.76
C ILE A 44 18.79 -8.67 -5.31
N ASP A 45 18.49 -7.52 -4.73
CA ASP A 45 18.62 -7.34 -3.27
C ASP A 45 17.61 -8.24 -2.55
N ARG A 46 18.07 -8.95 -1.51
CA ARG A 46 17.28 -9.97 -0.80
C ARG A 46 16.14 -9.39 0.03
N TYR A 47 15.94 -8.07 0.03
CA TYR A 47 14.93 -7.39 0.86
C TYR A 47 13.94 -6.52 0.08
N ASP A 48 13.86 -6.67 -1.25
CA ASP A 48 12.98 -5.84 -2.06
C ASP A 48 11.51 -6.33 -2.01
N PHE A 49 10.59 -5.41 -1.67
CA PHE A 49 9.15 -5.64 -1.52
C PHE A 49 8.37 -5.22 -2.78
N GLY A 50 8.96 -5.38 -3.96
CA GLY A 50 8.31 -5.13 -5.25
C GLY A 50 8.54 -3.73 -5.84
N ALA A 51 9.64 -3.08 -5.48
CA ALA A 51 10.02 -1.77 -6.01
C ALA A 51 11.25 -1.81 -6.95
N SER A 52 11.64 -2.97 -7.46
CA SER A 52 12.73 -3.10 -8.44
C SER A 52 12.30 -2.76 -9.86
N CYS A 53 13.26 -2.31 -10.66
CA CYS A 53 13.11 -2.15 -12.10
C CYS A 53 13.02 -3.52 -12.79
N GLY A 54 11.83 -3.90 -13.24
CA GLY A 54 11.58 -5.03 -14.15
C GLY A 54 11.20 -4.55 -15.55
N GLN A 55 11.07 -5.46 -16.52
CA GLN A 55 10.77 -5.12 -17.94
C GLN A 55 9.47 -4.31 -18.07
N TRP A 56 8.48 -4.59 -17.20
CA TRP A 56 7.20 -3.88 -17.13
C TRP A 56 7.32 -2.43 -16.65
N ALA A 57 8.45 -2.06 -16.02
CA ALA A 57 8.72 -0.71 -15.54
C ALA A 57 9.55 0.12 -16.54
N LEU A 58 10.21 -0.52 -17.51
CA LEU A 58 11.06 0.17 -18.49
C LEU A 58 10.26 1.12 -19.39
N GLU A 59 9.00 0.83 -19.71
CA GLU A 59 8.21 1.70 -20.58
C GLU A 59 7.71 2.98 -19.85
N TYR A 60 7.61 2.95 -18.52
CA TYR A 60 6.92 3.99 -17.75
C TYR A 60 7.78 4.71 -16.71
N ASN A 61 8.99 4.23 -16.42
CA ASN A 61 9.88 4.82 -15.42
C ASN A 61 11.27 5.12 -16.01
N ASP A 62 11.54 6.40 -16.25
CA ASP A 62 12.81 6.90 -16.79
C ASP A 62 14.00 6.58 -15.87
N GLU A 63 13.79 6.41 -14.56
CA GLU A 63 14.85 5.99 -13.63
C GLU A 63 15.28 4.54 -13.89
N CYS A 64 14.34 3.70 -14.35
CA CYS A 64 14.64 2.31 -14.73
C CYS A 64 15.28 2.20 -16.11
N GLN A 65 15.03 3.14 -17.03
CA GLN A 65 15.69 3.20 -18.34
C GLN A 65 17.14 3.68 -18.27
N ASN A 66 17.46 4.56 -17.30
CA ASN A 66 18.75 5.25 -17.24
C ASN A 66 19.73 4.61 -16.25
N ASN A 67 19.31 3.60 -15.49
CA ASN A 67 20.19 2.90 -14.57
C ASN A 67 20.91 1.76 -15.31
N SER A 68 21.98 2.12 -16.02
CA SER A 68 22.82 1.22 -16.83
C SER A 68 23.47 0.07 -16.04
N SER A 69 23.22 -0.05 -14.73
CA SER A 69 23.62 -1.20 -13.93
C SER A 69 22.63 -2.38 -14.02
N CYS A 70 21.45 -2.18 -14.60
CA CYS A 70 20.39 -3.20 -14.69
C CYS A 70 20.03 -3.62 -16.13
N ASP A 71 20.48 -2.89 -17.16
CA ASP A 71 20.07 -3.10 -18.55
C ASP A 71 20.40 -4.50 -19.10
N GLU A 72 21.45 -5.17 -18.60
CA GLU A 72 21.84 -6.52 -19.04
C GLU A 72 21.17 -7.66 -18.25
N CYS A 73 20.42 -7.35 -17.18
CA CYS A 73 19.90 -8.36 -16.25
C CYS A 73 18.38 -8.46 -16.18
N ILE A 74 17.64 -7.68 -16.97
CA ILE A 74 16.19 -7.78 -17.04
C ILE A 74 15.83 -8.80 -18.13
N PRO A 75 15.34 -10.00 -17.77
CA PRO A 75 15.01 -11.01 -18.77
C PRO A 75 13.92 -10.51 -19.72
N SER A 76 14.20 -10.61 -21.02
CA SER A 76 13.31 -10.13 -22.10
C SER A 76 11.97 -10.85 -22.15
N TRP A 77 11.81 -11.99 -21.48
CA TRP A 77 10.60 -12.80 -21.53
C TRP A 77 9.52 -12.42 -20.50
N CYS A 78 9.77 -11.46 -19.59
CA CYS A 78 8.84 -11.13 -18.49
C CYS A 78 8.25 -9.72 -18.58
N TYR A 79 7.26 -9.52 -19.44
CA TYR A 79 6.63 -8.22 -19.72
C TYR A 79 5.50 -7.79 -18.76
N ASN A 80 5.03 -8.67 -17.88
CA ASN A 80 3.88 -8.41 -16.99
C ASN A 80 4.28 -8.55 -15.52
N TYR A 81 3.48 -7.97 -14.61
CA TYR A 81 3.64 -8.17 -13.16
C TYR A 81 3.64 -9.66 -12.74
N TRP A 82 3.04 -10.54 -13.55
CA TRP A 82 2.98 -11.99 -13.40
C TRP A 82 3.66 -12.68 -14.59
N CYS A 83 4.57 -13.63 -14.34
CA CYS A 83 5.31 -14.35 -15.38
C CYS A 83 5.40 -15.85 -15.06
N PHE A 84 5.52 -16.67 -16.11
CA PHE A 84 5.92 -18.07 -15.95
C PHE A 84 7.41 -18.13 -15.65
N VAL A 85 7.83 -19.00 -14.74
CA VAL A 85 9.24 -19.14 -14.37
C VAL A 85 9.72 -20.56 -14.56
N ASP A 86 11.00 -20.68 -14.88
CA ASP A 86 11.71 -21.95 -14.79
C ASP A 86 12.14 -22.19 -13.35
N HIS A 87 11.53 -23.18 -12.70
CA HIS A 87 11.79 -23.51 -11.31
C HIS A 87 13.22 -24.00 -11.05
N GLU A 88 13.89 -24.61 -12.04
CA GLU A 88 15.24 -25.15 -11.88
C GLU A 88 16.28 -24.02 -11.77
N ASN A 89 15.96 -22.85 -12.32
CA ASN A 89 16.80 -21.67 -12.34
C ASN A 89 16.55 -20.71 -11.16
N CYS A 90 15.60 -21.02 -10.26
CA CYS A 90 15.35 -20.22 -9.07
C CYS A 90 16.48 -20.39 -8.03
N LYS A 91 17.40 -19.41 -7.93
CA LYS A 91 18.58 -19.46 -7.02
C LYS A 91 18.26 -19.25 -5.53
N ARG A 92 17.01 -18.90 -5.18
CA ARG A 92 16.57 -18.78 -3.78
C ARG A 92 16.08 -20.15 -3.30
N PRO A 93 16.67 -20.73 -2.23
CA PRO A 93 16.16 -21.98 -1.68
C PRO A 93 14.75 -21.72 -1.16
N PHE A 94 13.77 -22.29 -1.86
CA PHE A 94 12.43 -22.46 -1.34
C PHE A 94 12.59 -23.21 0.00
N ILE A 95 11.96 -22.73 1.08
CA ILE A 95 11.95 -23.50 2.33
C ILE A 95 11.30 -24.83 1.96
N SER A 96 12.12 -25.87 1.85
CA SER A 96 11.75 -27.22 1.52
C SER A 96 10.94 -27.77 2.69
N ALA A 97 9.67 -27.38 2.77
CA ALA A 97 8.67 -28.21 3.41
C ALA A 97 8.56 -29.46 2.51
N PRO A 98 8.90 -30.65 3.02
CA PRO A 98 9.11 -31.85 2.20
C PRO A 98 7.87 -32.39 1.47
N ASP A 99 6.69 -31.76 1.61
CA ASP A 99 5.41 -32.32 1.18
C ASP A 99 4.59 -31.42 0.23
N VAL A 100 5.12 -30.31 -0.27
CA VAL A 100 4.34 -29.44 -1.18
C VAL A 100 4.79 -29.65 -2.63
N ASN A 101 4.02 -30.46 -3.37
CA ASN A 101 4.05 -30.48 -4.83
C ASN A 101 3.60 -29.09 -5.33
N LEU A 102 4.56 -28.22 -5.62
CA LEU A 102 4.34 -26.80 -5.94
C LEU A 102 4.12 -26.57 -7.44
N THR A 103 3.37 -27.43 -8.12
CA THR A 103 2.59 -26.92 -9.26
C THR A 103 1.77 -25.77 -8.70
N SER A 104 1.83 -24.59 -9.35
CA SER A 104 1.22 -23.39 -8.80
C SER A 104 -0.22 -23.71 -8.40
N GLN A 105 -0.56 -23.59 -7.11
CA GLN A 105 -1.88 -23.97 -6.60
C GLN A 105 -2.99 -23.20 -7.31
N VAL A 106 -2.64 -22.06 -7.90
CA VAL A 106 -3.45 -21.31 -8.87
C VAL A 106 -4.09 -22.27 -9.88
N PHE A 107 -3.32 -23.18 -10.48
CA PHE A 107 -3.79 -24.03 -11.58
C PHE A 107 -4.59 -25.25 -11.14
N THR A 108 -4.31 -25.79 -9.95
CA THR A 108 -5.10 -26.88 -9.39
C THR A 108 -6.51 -26.41 -9.01
N ASP A 109 -6.65 -25.16 -8.53
CA ASP A 109 -7.95 -24.62 -8.09
C ASP A 109 -8.85 -24.11 -9.23
N VAL A 110 -8.32 -23.70 -10.39
CA VAL A 110 -9.17 -23.31 -11.56
C VAL A 110 -9.73 -24.52 -12.33
N GLY A 111 -9.53 -25.75 -11.82
CA GLY A 111 -10.03 -26.96 -12.46
C GLY A 111 -9.30 -27.32 -13.75
N ALA A 112 -7.99 -27.09 -13.82
CA ALA A 112 -7.16 -27.55 -14.95
C ALA A 112 -7.31 -29.05 -15.22
N ASP A 113 -7.47 -29.84 -14.15
CA ASP A 113 -7.75 -31.28 -14.20
C ASP A 113 -9.07 -31.58 -14.95
N ASN A 114 -10.10 -30.75 -14.73
CA ASN A 114 -11.40 -30.87 -15.42
C ASN A 114 -11.34 -30.38 -16.88
N ALA A 115 -10.34 -29.56 -17.23
CA ALA A 115 -10.15 -29.05 -18.58
C ALA A 115 -9.28 -29.97 -19.47
N GLY A 116 -8.66 -31.00 -18.89
CA GLY A 116 -7.74 -31.92 -19.58
C GLY A 116 -6.45 -31.24 -20.04
N ILE A 117 -6.05 -30.17 -19.36
CA ILE A 117 -4.82 -29.43 -19.67
C ILE A 117 -3.74 -29.97 -18.74
N ASP A 118 -2.77 -30.67 -19.32
CA ASP A 118 -1.58 -31.12 -18.61
C ASP A 118 -0.69 -29.91 -18.30
N LEU A 119 -0.65 -29.53 -17.02
CA LEU A 119 0.14 -28.41 -16.50
C LEU A 119 1.34 -28.91 -15.68
N GLU A 120 1.73 -30.18 -15.85
CA GLU A 120 2.92 -30.74 -15.22
C GLU A 120 4.17 -29.94 -15.66
N GLY A 121 4.83 -29.32 -14.69
CA GLY A 121 6.02 -28.48 -14.92
C GLY A 121 5.77 -27.01 -15.26
N VAL A 122 4.53 -26.49 -15.11
CA VAL A 122 4.24 -25.05 -15.24
C VAL A 122 4.23 -24.38 -13.87
N PHE A 123 5.07 -23.36 -13.71
CA PHE A 123 5.33 -22.67 -12.44
C PHE A 123 5.10 -21.16 -12.58
N VAL A 124 4.55 -20.52 -11.53
CA VAL A 124 4.24 -19.08 -11.52
C VAL A 124 5.25 -18.33 -10.65
N SER A 125 5.73 -17.19 -11.15
CA SER A 125 6.81 -16.38 -10.55
C SER A 125 6.61 -16.01 -9.08
N TYR A 126 5.36 -15.82 -8.64
CA TYR A 126 5.05 -15.43 -7.26
C TYR A 126 5.27 -16.53 -6.23
N GLU A 127 5.21 -17.80 -6.64
CA GLU A 127 5.37 -18.94 -5.71
C GLU A 127 6.75 -19.56 -5.86
N THR A 128 7.21 -19.79 -7.08
CA THR A 128 8.28 -20.76 -7.31
C THR A 128 9.69 -20.23 -7.05
N CYS A 129 9.94 -18.92 -7.23
CA CYS A 129 11.27 -18.32 -7.01
C CYS A 129 11.40 -17.52 -5.70
N GLY A 130 10.55 -17.77 -4.70
CA GLY A 130 10.67 -17.10 -3.38
C GLY A 130 10.23 -15.63 -3.38
N ASN A 131 9.35 -15.25 -4.30
CA ASN A 131 8.57 -14.03 -4.22
C ASN A 131 7.42 -14.21 -3.20
N THR A 132 6.91 -13.11 -2.67
CA THR A 132 5.74 -13.18 -1.80
C THR A 132 4.49 -13.32 -2.67
N LYS A 133 3.64 -14.30 -2.33
CA LYS A 133 2.33 -14.52 -2.97
C LYS A 133 1.38 -13.36 -2.61
N GLY A 134 1.59 -12.20 -3.25
CA GLY A 134 1.02 -10.92 -2.85
C GLY A 134 -0.40 -10.65 -3.36
N PHE A 135 -0.89 -11.41 -4.34
CA PHE A 135 -2.16 -11.11 -5.01
C PHE A 135 -2.95 -12.36 -5.39
N GLU A 136 -3.51 -13.04 -4.39
CA GLU A 136 -4.67 -13.92 -4.62
C GLU A 136 -5.82 -13.43 -3.73
N PRO A 137 -6.74 -12.62 -4.28
CA PRO A 137 -7.92 -12.13 -3.55
C PRO A 137 -8.68 -13.27 -2.86
N PHE A 138 -8.80 -14.42 -3.53
CA PHE A 138 -9.46 -15.61 -2.98
C PHE A 138 -8.73 -16.24 -1.78
N LEU A 139 -7.39 -16.27 -1.76
CA LEU A 139 -6.66 -16.77 -0.59
C LEU A 139 -6.66 -15.78 0.56
N VAL A 140 -6.67 -14.47 0.26
CA VAL A 140 -6.86 -13.43 1.28
C VAL A 140 -8.26 -13.57 1.87
N GLU A 141 -9.29 -13.71 1.05
CA GLU A 141 -10.67 -13.95 1.46
C GLU A 141 -10.81 -15.22 2.29
N LYS A 142 -10.23 -16.34 1.84
CA LYS A 142 -10.28 -17.64 2.55
C LYS A 142 -9.49 -17.65 3.86
N ARG A 143 -8.40 -16.87 3.97
CA ARG A 143 -7.66 -16.69 5.24
C ARG A 143 -8.32 -15.67 6.16
N ALA A 144 -9.01 -14.69 5.60
CA ALA A 144 -9.77 -13.69 6.35
C ALA A 144 -11.07 -14.30 6.90
N ALA A 145 -11.68 -15.23 6.16
CA ALA A 145 -12.83 -16.00 6.63
C ALA A 145 -12.46 -16.76 7.92
N ASN A 146 -13.22 -16.51 9.00
CA ASN A 146 -12.97 -17.00 10.36
C ASN A 146 -11.76 -16.40 11.09
N TYR A 147 -11.13 -15.35 10.55
CA TYR A 147 -10.11 -14.63 11.30
C TYR A 147 -10.76 -13.66 12.29
N THR A 148 -10.26 -13.67 13.53
CA THR A 148 -10.68 -12.70 14.55
C THR A 148 -9.77 -11.48 14.51
N LEU A 149 -10.26 -10.38 13.94
CA LEU A 149 -9.54 -9.11 13.85
C LEU A 149 -9.59 -8.38 15.19
N ARG A 150 -8.46 -8.32 15.91
CA ARG A 150 -8.32 -7.58 17.16
C ARG A 150 -8.01 -6.13 16.84
N TYR A 151 -8.92 -5.23 17.16
CA TYR A 151 -8.73 -3.80 16.93
C TYR A 151 -8.64 -3.03 18.24
N GLY A 152 -7.81 -1.99 18.25
CA GLY A 152 -7.69 -1.07 19.37
C GLY A 152 -7.94 0.37 18.93
N ILE A 153 -8.36 1.19 19.89
CA ILE A 153 -8.73 2.59 19.69
C ILE A 153 -7.99 3.45 20.72
N PRO A 154 -7.34 4.56 20.33
CA PRO A 154 -6.63 5.42 21.26
C PRO A 154 -7.59 6.23 22.14
N ASN A 155 -7.48 6.06 23.47
CA ASN A 155 -8.37 6.66 24.47
C ASN A 155 -8.34 8.21 24.58
N ASN A 156 -7.41 8.90 23.91
CA ASN A 156 -7.16 10.33 24.13
C ASN A 156 -7.43 11.17 22.88
N SER A 157 -8.38 10.76 22.05
CA SER A 157 -8.79 11.58 20.92
C SER A 157 -9.57 12.79 21.42
N SER A 158 -8.89 13.93 21.53
CA SER A 158 -9.56 15.24 21.60
C SER A 158 -10.15 15.66 20.26
N ASP A 159 -10.02 14.84 19.21
CA ASP A 159 -10.40 15.21 17.84
C ASP A 159 -11.91 15.18 17.60
N GLY A 160 -12.72 14.78 18.57
CA GLY A 160 -14.17 15.04 18.68
C GLY A 160 -15.04 14.43 17.59
N TYR A 161 -14.87 14.87 16.34
CA TYR A 161 -15.59 14.36 15.18
C TYR A 161 -14.96 13.10 14.58
N THR A 162 -13.64 12.95 14.64
CA THR A 162 -12.97 11.79 14.03
C THR A 162 -13.09 10.55 14.88
N LEU A 163 -12.96 10.73 16.19
CA LEU A 163 -13.06 9.68 17.16
C LEU A 163 -13.45 10.30 18.51
N TRP A 164 -14.50 9.77 19.11
CA TRP A 164 -14.93 10.10 20.46
C TRP A 164 -15.23 8.80 21.21
N THR A 165 -15.06 8.88 22.52
CA THR A 165 -15.39 7.80 23.45
C THR A 165 -16.23 8.41 24.55
N SER A 166 -17.36 7.77 24.86
CA SER A 166 -18.23 8.18 25.97
C SER A 166 -17.46 8.16 27.29
N GLU A 167 -17.89 8.96 28.27
CA GLU A 167 -17.26 9.05 29.59
C GLU A 167 -17.15 7.69 30.29
N ASP A 168 -18.13 6.82 30.05
CA ASP A 168 -18.17 5.46 30.60
C ASP A 168 -17.26 4.48 29.86
N GLY A 169 -16.63 4.89 28.75
CA GLY A 169 -15.79 4.05 27.89
C GLY A 169 -16.58 3.01 27.07
N THR A 170 -17.90 2.99 27.19
CA THR A 170 -18.78 1.96 26.62
C THR A 170 -19.16 2.23 25.18
N GLU A 171 -19.30 3.49 24.81
CA GLU A 171 -19.65 3.90 23.45
C GLU A 171 -18.45 4.55 22.78
N ILE A 172 -18.16 4.09 21.57
CA ILE A 172 -17.12 4.63 20.71
C ILE A 172 -17.78 5.02 19.41
N GLY A 173 -17.42 6.20 18.89
CA GLY A 173 -17.94 6.69 17.64
C GLY A 173 -17.01 7.70 16.98
N GLY A 174 -17.49 8.31 15.90
CA GLY A 174 -16.74 9.28 15.12
C GLY A 174 -16.41 8.74 13.73
N SER A 175 -16.04 9.63 12.82
CA SER A 175 -15.92 9.28 11.41
C SER A 175 -14.92 8.16 11.10
N ALA A 176 -13.84 8.05 11.88
CA ALA A 176 -12.85 6.98 11.71
C ALA A 176 -13.39 5.62 12.19
N TYR A 177 -14.15 5.62 13.29
CA TYR A 177 -14.81 4.41 13.79
C TYR A 177 -15.94 3.99 12.85
N ASP A 178 -16.79 4.93 12.43
CA ASP A 178 -17.91 4.64 11.52
C ASP A 178 -17.43 4.10 10.17
N PHE A 179 -16.30 4.62 9.66
CA PHE A 179 -15.66 4.07 8.47
C PHE A 179 -15.17 2.63 8.69
N PHE A 180 -14.51 2.36 9.82
CA PHE A 180 -14.05 1.02 10.17
C PHE A 180 -15.24 0.05 10.33
N ASP A 181 -16.28 0.46 11.05
CA ASP A 181 -17.50 -0.31 11.24
C ASP A 181 -18.17 -0.59 9.88
N GLN A 182 -18.24 0.39 8.99
CA GLN A 182 -18.77 0.19 7.65
C GLN A 182 -18.00 -0.87 6.86
N VAL A 183 -16.67 -0.79 6.88
CA VAL A 183 -15.79 -1.68 6.10
C VAL A 183 -15.72 -3.09 6.67
N PHE A 184 -15.67 -3.25 7.99
CA PHE A 184 -15.36 -4.53 8.62
C PHE A 184 -16.52 -5.18 9.38
N VAL A 185 -17.51 -4.41 9.84
CA VAL A 185 -18.57 -4.89 10.74
C VAL A 185 -19.93 -4.91 10.05
N SER A 186 -20.33 -3.81 9.43
CA SER A 186 -21.67 -3.65 8.87
C SER A 186 -21.83 -4.40 7.54
N ASP A 187 -20.79 -4.43 6.70
CA ASP A 187 -20.77 -5.19 5.44
C ASP A 187 -20.07 -6.56 5.60
N ASN A 188 -20.36 -7.24 6.70
CA ASN A 188 -19.83 -8.57 7.00
C ASN A 188 -20.26 -9.66 5.99
N SER A 189 -21.08 -9.30 5.00
CA SER A 189 -21.51 -10.19 3.92
C SER A 189 -20.34 -10.60 3.02
N THR A 190 -19.30 -9.77 2.93
CA THR A 190 -18.19 -9.98 1.99
C THR A 190 -17.03 -10.77 2.61
N PHE A 191 -16.68 -10.54 3.88
CA PHE A 191 -15.43 -11.07 4.44
C PHE A 191 -15.60 -12.03 5.65
N GLN A 192 -16.78 -12.09 6.30
CA GLN A 192 -17.01 -12.91 7.50
C GLN A 192 -15.91 -12.75 8.57
N ILE A 193 -15.45 -11.50 8.79
CA ILE A 193 -14.39 -11.20 9.76
C ILE A 193 -15.03 -10.97 11.13
N HIS A 194 -14.56 -11.69 12.14
CA HIS A 194 -15.01 -11.47 13.51
C HIS A 194 -14.15 -10.38 14.15
N THR A 195 -14.71 -9.20 14.39
CA THR A 195 -13.96 -8.12 15.06
C THR A 195 -14.05 -8.26 16.57
N VAL A 196 -12.93 -8.10 17.28
CA VAL A 196 -12.88 -8.06 18.75
C VAL A 196 -12.16 -6.78 19.18
N PHE A 197 -12.86 -5.94 19.93
CA PHE A 197 -12.25 -4.79 20.57
C PHE A 197 -11.28 -5.26 21.66
N LYS A 198 -10.09 -4.68 21.68
CA LYS A 198 -9.10 -4.91 22.72
C LYS A 198 -8.46 -3.59 23.12
N GLU A 199 -8.44 -3.35 24.42
CA GLU A 199 -7.80 -2.16 24.99
C GLU A 199 -6.29 -2.17 24.72
N ILE A 200 -5.71 -0.98 24.61
CA ILE A 200 -4.27 -0.79 24.46
C ILE A 200 -3.57 -1.30 25.71
N SER A 201 -2.53 -2.10 25.54
CA SER A 201 -1.80 -2.75 26.62
C SER A 201 -1.16 -1.72 27.56
N GLU A 202 -1.24 -1.98 28.87
CA GLU A 202 -0.58 -1.15 29.90
C GLU A 202 0.93 -1.01 29.66
N LYS A 203 1.55 -2.05 29.08
CA LYS A 203 2.98 -2.04 28.70
C LYS A 203 3.28 -0.97 27.66
N SER A 204 2.40 -0.79 26.67
CA SER A 204 2.56 0.24 25.65
C SER A 204 2.20 1.62 26.17
N LEU A 205 1.17 1.73 27.01
CA LEU A 205 0.77 3.00 27.65
C LEU A 205 1.83 3.54 28.62
N THR A 206 2.53 2.67 29.34
CA THR A 206 3.65 3.07 30.22
C THR A 206 4.90 3.47 29.44
N LYS A 207 5.10 2.90 28.24
CA LYS A 207 6.25 3.19 27.37
C LYS A 207 6.07 4.49 26.57
N TYR A 208 4.85 4.85 26.18
CA TYR A 208 4.59 6.02 25.34
C TYR A 208 3.53 6.94 25.95
N THR A 209 3.84 8.24 26.03
CA THR A 209 2.90 9.27 26.50
C THR A 209 1.68 9.43 25.59
N SER A 210 1.82 9.12 24.29
CA SER A 210 0.73 9.22 23.31
C SER A 210 0.03 7.86 23.17
N THR A 211 -1.27 7.81 23.45
CA THR A 211 -2.10 6.61 23.26
C THR A 211 -2.13 6.15 21.81
N TYR A 212 -2.06 7.07 20.85
CA TYR A 212 -1.91 6.74 19.42
C TYR A 212 -0.61 5.95 19.15
N THR A 213 0.52 6.42 19.68
CA THR A 213 1.80 5.72 19.50
C THR A 213 1.82 4.39 20.26
N ALA A 214 1.19 4.32 21.44
CA ALA A 214 1.03 3.08 22.19
C ALA A 214 0.20 2.04 21.42
N CYS A 215 -0.89 2.46 20.78
CA CYS A 215 -1.70 1.59 19.91
C CYS A 215 -0.86 1.00 18.77
N ILE A 216 -0.14 1.86 18.04
CA ILE A 216 0.72 1.42 16.92
C ILE A 216 1.79 0.42 17.40
N HIS A 217 2.34 0.63 18.60
CA HIS A 217 3.29 -0.30 19.19
C HIS A 217 2.66 -1.66 19.50
N ASP A 218 1.41 -1.71 19.97
CA ASP A 218 0.69 -2.97 20.18
C ASP A 218 0.46 -3.74 18.87
N VAL A 219 0.21 -3.03 17.77
CA VAL A 219 0.17 -3.66 16.43
C VAL A 219 1.54 -4.22 16.05
N ALA A 220 2.61 -3.46 16.28
CA ALA A 220 3.97 -3.86 15.97
C ALA A 220 4.40 -5.16 16.66
N ILE A 221 3.93 -5.38 17.89
CA ILE A 221 4.23 -6.58 18.69
C ILE A 221 3.17 -7.69 18.57
N GLY A 222 2.13 -7.50 17.75
CA GLY A 222 1.08 -8.49 17.50
C GLY A 222 0.07 -8.65 18.65
N GLU A 223 -0.02 -7.69 19.56
CA GLU A 223 -1.06 -7.65 20.60
C GLU A 223 -2.41 -7.20 20.02
N LEU A 224 -2.36 -6.30 19.05
CA LEU A 224 -3.46 -5.86 18.20
C LEU A 224 -3.15 -6.19 16.74
N ASP A 225 -4.18 -6.32 15.91
CA ASP A 225 -4.03 -6.53 14.47
C ASP A 225 -4.17 -5.20 13.72
N ILE A 226 -5.04 -4.32 14.21
CA ILE A 226 -5.23 -2.98 13.64
C ILE A 226 -5.49 -1.94 14.75
N CYS A 227 -5.07 -0.72 14.49
CA CYS A 227 -5.42 0.44 15.30
C CYS A 227 -6.33 1.35 14.48
N VAL A 228 -7.50 1.69 15.05
CA VAL A 228 -8.53 2.47 14.38
C VAL A 228 -8.50 3.88 14.94
N GLY A 229 -8.39 4.87 14.05
CA GLY A 229 -8.30 6.28 14.41
C GLY A 229 -7.56 7.10 13.37
N THR A 230 -7.43 8.39 13.65
CA THR A 230 -6.76 9.36 12.78
C THR A 230 -5.30 9.49 13.17
N PHE A 231 -4.44 8.76 12.46
CA PHE A 231 -3.02 8.75 12.77
C PHE A 231 -2.23 9.66 11.84
N TRP A 232 -1.51 10.62 12.41
CA TRP A 232 -0.42 11.26 11.68
C TRP A 232 0.72 10.27 11.46
N THR A 233 1.09 10.12 10.19
CA THR A 233 2.21 9.32 9.71
C THR A 233 3.51 10.08 9.97
N THR A 234 4.15 9.79 11.11
CA THR A 234 5.46 10.33 11.46
C THR A 234 6.53 9.27 11.28
N GLU A 235 7.78 9.68 11.05
CA GLU A 235 8.92 8.75 10.89
C GLU A 235 9.03 7.76 12.06
N LYS A 236 8.86 8.26 13.30
CA LYS A 236 8.93 7.42 14.50
C LYS A 236 7.86 6.34 14.54
N ARG A 237 6.67 6.60 13.97
CA ARG A 237 5.56 5.65 13.93
C ARG A 237 5.68 4.67 12.75
N LEU A 238 6.21 5.13 11.62
CA LEU A 238 6.49 4.29 10.44
C LEU A 238 7.50 3.17 10.74
N VAL A 239 8.44 3.42 11.66
CA VAL A 239 9.39 2.40 12.12
C VAL A 239 8.71 1.33 13.01
N LEU A 240 7.58 1.65 13.64
CA LEU A 240 6.87 0.71 14.51
C LEU A 240 5.93 -0.20 13.71
N SER A 241 5.10 0.37 12.84
CA SER A 241 4.12 -0.40 12.07
C SER A 241 3.86 0.21 10.70
N ARG A 242 3.22 -0.57 9.83
CA ARG A 242 2.76 -0.13 8.52
C ARG A 242 1.44 0.62 8.66
N PHE A 243 1.26 1.64 7.83
CA PHE A 243 0.01 2.41 7.73
C PHE A 243 -0.75 1.99 6.49
N SER A 244 -2.07 2.20 6.49
CA SER A 244 -2.84 2.19 5.26
C SER A 244 -2.39 3.33 4.35
N ASN A 245 -2.85 3.30 3.09
CA ASN A 245 -2.79 4.49 2.26
C ASN A 245 -3.48 5.66 2.97
N GLY A 246 -2.95 6.86 2.79
CA GLY A 246 -3.53 8.07 3.36
C GLY A 246 -4.95 8.25 2.84
N ILE A 247 -5.94 8.19 3.74
CA ILE A 247 -7.35 8.37 3.39
C ILE A 247 -7.67 9.85 3.16
N TYR A 248 -6.99 10.74 3.89
CA TYR A 248 -7.06 12.18 3.71
C TYR A 248 -5.74 12.83 4.14
N SER A 249 -5.49 14.04 3.64
CA SER A 249 -4.37 14.89 4.07
C SER A 249 -4.88 15.93 5.05
N ASP A 250 -4.14 16.14 6.13
CA ASP A 250 -4.42 17.18 7.12
C ASP A 250 -3.65 18.45 6.74
N GLU A 251 -4.34 19.60 6.73
CA GLU A 251 -3.74 20.90 6.46
C GLU A 251 -3.70 21.70 7.77
N PHE A 252 -2.51 22.15 8.15
CA PHE A 252 -2.36 22.95 9.37
C PHE A 252 -2.73 24.40 9.11
N TYR A 253 -3.85 24.84 9.68
CA TYR A 253 -4.30 26.23 9.64
C TYR A 253 -3.99 26.95 10.96
N LEU A 254 -3.45 28.17 10.86
CA LEU A 254 -3.35 29.06 12.01
C LEU A 254 -4.70 29.74 12.25
N VAL A 255 -5.46 29.24 13.21
CA VAL A 255 -6.73 29.85 13.62
C VAL A 255 -6.45 30.97 14.63
N VAL A 256 -6.61 32.22 14.19
CA VAL A 256 -6.57 33.39 15.07
C VAL A 256 -7.99 33.80 15.45
N ARG A 257 -8.20 34.21 16.71
CA ARG A 257 -9.49 34.79 17.11
C ARG A 257 -9.73 36.04 16.29
N MET A 258 -10.85 36.06 15.56
CA MET A 258 -11.32 37.27 14.90
C MET A 258 -11.59 38.32 15.98
N GLN A 259 -10.84 39.42 15.98
CA GLN A 259 -11.11 40.56 16.84
C GLN A 259 -12.15 41.43 16.13
N PRO A 260 -13.42 41.44 16.61
CA PRO A 260 -14.55 41.99 15.85
C PRO A 260 -14.48 43.51 15.65
N ASP A 261 -13.65 44.21 16.43
CA ASP A 261 -13.67 45.67 16.48
C ASP A 261 -12.49 46.35 15.77
N LYS A 262 -11.59 45.57 15.15
CA LYS A 262 -10.45 46.15 14.44
C LYS A 262 -10.88 46.67 13.08
N VAL A 263 -10.82 48.00 12.90
CA VAL A 263 -10.96 48.62 11.57
C VAL A 263 -9.90 48.08 10.62
N LEU A 264 -10.21 47.99 9.32
CA LEU A 264 -9.28 47.50 8.28
C LEU A 264 -7.88 48.13 8.38
N TRP A 265 -7.79 49.38 8.85
CA TRP A 265 -6.52 50.07 9.04
C TRP A 265 -5.63 49.41 10.10
N GLU A 266 -6.19 48.88 11.18
CA GLU A 266 -5.40 48.20 12.20
C GLU A 266 -4.77 46.91 11.65
N TYR A 267 -5.46 46.22 10.73
CA TYR A 267 -4.91 45.05 10.04
C TYR A 267 -3.77 45.42 9.07
N LEU A 268 -3.87 46.56 8.38
CA LEU A 268 -2.81 47.01 7.47
C LEU A 268 -1.57 47.54 8.21
N ILE A 269 -1.70 47.99 9.47
CA ILE A 269 -0.58 48.44 10.30
C ILE A 269 0.08 47.27 11.05
N LEU A 270 -0.62 46.14 11.23
CA LEU A 270 -0.12 44.95 11.94
C LEU A 270 1.28 44.47 11.49
N PRO A 271 1.63 44.44 10.18
CA PRO A 271 2.98 44.07 9.74
C PRO A 271 4.08 45.04 10.17
N PHE A 272 3.74 46.28 10.54
CA PHE A 272 4.65 47.33 10.97
C PHE A 272 4.80 47.40 12.50
N GLU A 273 3.93 46.72 13.25
CA GLU A 273 3.94 46.61 14.72
C GLU A 273 5.18 45.94 15.35
N PRO A 274 5.91 44.99 14.71
CA PRO A 274 7.06 44.36 15.37
C PRO A 274 8.25 45.32 15.61
N PHE A 275 8.24 46.52 15.02
CA PHE A 275 9.27 47.53 15.21
C PHE A 275 8.71 48.80 15.84
N THR A 276 9.46 49.38 16.77
CA THR A 276 9.14 50.70 17.31
C THR A 276 9.30 51.76 16.23
N TYR A 277 8.64 52.92 16.41
CA TYR A 277 8.77 54.05 15.51
C TYR A 277 10.25 54.47 15.32
N ASP A 278 11.03 54.43 16.40
CA ASP A 278 12.46 54.73 16.37
C ASP A 278 13.22 53.74 15.48
N ALA A 279 12.92 52.44 15.57
CA ALA A 279 13.54 51.42 14.74
C ALA A 279 13.26 51.65 13.24
N TRP A 280 12.02 52.01 12.87
CA TRP A 280 11.67 52.37 11.50
C TRP A 280 12.43 53.60 10.98
N LEU A 281 12.61 54.60 11.84
CA LEU A 281 13.40 55.78 11.51
C LEU A 281 14.87 55.40 11.25
N TYR A 282 15.48 54.56 12.10
CA TYR A 282 16.84 54.06 11.87
C TYR A 282 16.95 53.26 10.57
N ILE A 283 16.03 52.33 10.30
CA ILE A 283 16.00 51.55 9.06
C ILE A 283 15.93 52.49 7.85
N SER A 284 15.09 53.52 7.91
CA SER A 284 14.92 54.48 6.81
C SER A 284 16.20 55.29 6.56
N VAL A 285 16.83 55.80 7.63
CA VAL A 285 18.09 56.56 7.52
C VAL A 285 19.21 55.70 6.94
N VAL A 286 19.37 54.47 7.43
CA VAL A 286 20.38 53.53 6.92
C VAL A 286 20.11 53.20 5.45
N THR A 287 18.86 52.96 5.07
CA THR A 287 18.49 52.63 3.69
C THR A 287 18.78 53.79 2.73
N ILE A 288 18.46 55.04 3.11
CA ILE A 288 18.76 56.24 2.32
C ILE A 288 20.26 56.45 2.20
N TYR A 289 21.00 56.31 3.31
CA TYR A 289 22.46 56.42 3.31
C TYR A 289 23.11 55.40 2.38
N MET A 290 22.70 54.13 2.46
CA MET A 290 23.21 53.07 1.60
C MET A 290 22.87 53.34 0.12
N ALA A 291 21.66 53.79 -0.19
CA ALA A 291 21.28 54.14 -1.56
C ALA A 291 22.11 55.31 -2.12
N TRP A 292 22.42 56.30 -1.28
CA TRP A 292 23.27 57.43 -1.66
C TRP A 292 24.73 57.01 -1.85
N ALA A 293 25.28 56.20 -0.93
CA ALA A 293 26.64 55.68 -1.02
C ALA A 293 26.84 54.84 -2.30
N ILE A 294 25.86 53.98 -2.66
CA ILE A 294 25.89 53.20 -3.89
C ILE A 294 25.94 54.09 -5.14
N ARG A 295 25.31 55.27 -5.12
CA ARG A 295 25.32 56.20 -6.27
C ARG A 295 26.62 56.97 -6.45
N LEU A 296 27.47 57.03 -5.42
CA LEU A 296 28.76 57.74 -5.46
C LEU A 296 29.92 56.87 -5.92
N ILE A 297 29.76 55.56 -5.84
CA ILE A 297 30.70 54.56 -6.37
C ILE A 297 30.42 54.41 -7.87
#